data_AF-A0A4Y2TBY1-F1
#
_entry.id   AF-A0A4Y2TBY1-F1
#
_cell.length_a   1.000
_cell.length_b   1.000
_cell.length_c   1.000
_cell.angle_alpha   90.00
_cell.angle_beta   90.00
_cell.angle_gamma   90.00
#
_symmetry.space_group_name_H-M   'P 1'
#
loop_
_entity.id
_entity.type
_entity.pdbx_description
1 polymer ?
#
loop_
_entity_poly.entity_id
_entity_poly.type
_entity_poly.pdbx_seq_one_letter_code
_entity_poly.pdbx_strand_id
1 'polypeptide(L)'
;MHQTRWMARAIYSLKASLFSSQLKLNNKDKEALLDVCLFIVTIYVKPWLQCILAVKAPYKDLCLLKSLKAYENVNESIPKASLQKFSQHLWYLTDETAVLALFDDDVDEKIKLKMVASLHIENFSTHEKRYIPSKAELCGSLHVEFDTLIL
;
A
#
# COMPACT_ATOMS: atom_id res chain seq x y z
N MET A 1 4.95 7.20 20.27
CA MET A 1 4.13 5.99 20.14
C MET A 1 3.94 5.68 18.66
N HIS A 2 4.63 4.65 18.14
CA HIS A 2 4.60 4.27 16.72
C HIS A 2 3.21 3.70 16.37
N GLN A 3 2.29 4.57 15.95
CA GLN A 3 0.96 4.22 15.41
C GLN A 3 1.11 3.71 13.96
N THR A 4 2.05 2.81 13.70
CA THR A 4 2.51 2.51 12.33
C THR A 4 1.49 1.73 11.53
N ARG A 5 0.37 1.32 12.15
CA ARG A 5 -0.51 0.32 11.58
C ARG A 5 -1.96 0.57 11.98
N TRP A 6 -2.76 1.04 11.02
CA TRP A 6 -4.16 1.45 11.14
C TRP A 6 -5.15 0.33 11.53
N MET A 7 -4.68 -0.91 11.72
CA MET A 7 -5.53 -2.08 11.93
C MET A 7 -6.46 -1.97 13.16
N ALA A 8 -6.00 -1.41 14.27
CA ALA A 8 -6.87 -1.23 15.44
C ALA A 8 -8.09 -0.33 15.10
N ARG A 9 -7.88 0.72 14.31
CA ARG A 9 -8.96 1.59 13.82
C ARG A 9 -9.82 0.89 12.79
N ALA A 10 -9.23 0.09 11.90
CA ALA A 10 -9.96 -0.70 10.93
C ALA A 10 -10.92 -1.70 11.59
N ILE A 11 -10.43 -2.47 12.58
CA ILE A 11 -11.26 -3.40 13.37
C ILE A 11 -12.35 -2.64 14.11
N TYR A 12 -12.02 -1.49 14.69
CA TYR A 12 -13.00 -0.65 15.36
C TYR A 12 -14.11 -0.18 14.41
N SER A 13 -13.76 0.30 13.21
CA SER A 13 -14.74 0.71 12.19
C SER A 13 -15.65 -0.45 11.77
N LEU A 14 -15.08 -1.63 11.52
CA LEU A 14 -15.87 -2.83 11.19
C LEU A 14 -16.83 -3.19 12.33
N LYS A 15 -16.34 -3.18 13.58
CA LYS A 15 -17.17 -3.43 14.76
C LYS A 15 -18.28 -2.38 14.88
N ALA A 16 -17.95 -1.10 14.72
CA ALA A 16 -18.93 -0.02 14.80
C ALA A 16 -20.01 -0.17 13.72
N SER A 17 -19.67 -0.63 12.52
CA SER A 17 -20.63 -0.89 11.46
C SER A 17 -21.58 -2.04 11.82
N LEU A 18 -21.04 -3.15 12.34
CA LEU A 18 -21.83 -4.32 12.77
C LEU A 18 -22.80 -3.98 13.91
N PHE A 19 -22.39 -3.12 14.84
CA PHE A 19 -23.22 -2.67 15.96
C PHE A 19 -23.88 -1.31 15.72
N SER A 20 -24.00 -0.87 14.46
CA SER A 20 -24.52 0.45 14.10
C SER A 20 -25.96 0.70 14.55
N SER A 21 -26.74 -0.34 14.87
CA SER A 21 -28.07 -0.24 15.48
C SER A 21 -28.02 0.16 16.97
N GLN A 22 -26.94 -0.20 17.67
CA GLN A 22 -26.72 0.14 19.08
C GLN A 22 -26.01 1.49 19.24
N LEU A 23 -25.32 1.94 18.18
CA LEU A 23 -24.70 3.26 18.12
C LEU A 23 -25.73 4.29 17.65
N LYS A 24 -25.89 5.39 18.39
CA LYS A 24 -26.77 6.50 18.02
C LYS A 24 -26.15 7.36 16.89
N LEU A 25 -25.84 6.75 15.76
CA LEU A 25 -25.26 7.40 14.59
C LEU A 25 -26.35 7.98 13.69
N ASN A 26 -26.13 9.18 13.16
CA ASN A 26 -26.97 9.73 12.11
C ASN A 26 -26.71 9.02 10.77
N ASN A 27 -27.55 9.24 9.76
CA ASN A 27 -27.43 8.55 8.47
C ASN A 27 -26.12 8.88 7.74
N LYS A 28 -25.65 10.13 7.82
CA LYS A 28 -24.39 10.55 7.17
C LYS A 28 -23.18 9.82 7.77
N ASP A 29 -23.14 9.69 9.09
CA ASP A 29 -22.07 8.97 9.78
C ASP A 29 -22.10 7.47 9.46
N LYS A 30 -23.30 6.89 9.29
CA LYS A 30 -23.45 5.49 8.86
C LYS A 30 -22.93 5.27 7.45
N GLU A 31 -23.27 6.15 6.51
CA GLU A 31 -22.77 6.08 5.13
C GLU A 31 -21.24 6.21 5.08
N ALA A 32 -20.69 7.22 5.76
CA ALA A 32 -19.24 7.40 5.84
C ALA A 32 -18.53 6.20 6.49
N LEU A 33 -19.14 5.61 7.52
CA LEU A 33 -18.63 4.40 8.16
C LEU A 33 -18.64 3.20 7.21
N LEU A 34 -19.70 3.05 6.40
CA LEU A 34 -19.79 2.00 5.39
C LEU A 34 -18.74 2.18 4.30
N ASP A 35 -18.49 3.40 3.82
CA ASP A 35 -17.41 3.68 2.86
C ASP A 35 -16.04 3.25 3.40
N VAL A 36 -15.76 3.57 4.67
CA VAL A 36 -14.52 3.14 5.35
C VAL A 36 -14.47 1.63 5.48
N CYS A 37 -15.58 0.97 5.84
CA CYS A 37 -15.63 -0.49 5.94
C CYS A 37 -15.42 -1.17 4.59
N LEU A 38 -16.02 -0.63 3.51
CA LEU A 38 -15.83 -1.13 2.16
C LEU A 38 -14.36 -1.03 1.75
N PHE A 39 -13.74 0.12 1.99
CA PHE A 39 -12.30 0.31 1.78
C PHE A 39 -11.46 -0.71 2.56
N ILE A 40 -11.76 -0.92 3.85
CA ILE A 40 -11.02 -1.87 4.69
C ILE A 40 -11.08 -3.27 4.10
N VAL A 41 -12.29 -3.75 3.80
CA VAL A 41 -12.51 -5.12 3.34
C VAL A 41 -11.96 -5.36 1.94
N THR A 42 -12.09 -4.38 1.03
CA THR A 42 -11.70 -4.53 -0.37
C THR A 42 -10.22 -4.25 -0.63
N ILE A 43 -9.62 -3.29 0.09
CA ILE A 43 -8.27 -2.81 -0.18
C ILE A 43 -7.29 -3.16 0.94
N TYR A 44 -7.65 -2.94 2.21
CA TYR A 44 -6.66 -2.92 3.30
C TYR A 44 -6.37 -4.29 3.93
N VAL A 45 -7.37 -5.15 4.09
CA VAL A 45 -7.24 -6.42 4.84
C VAL A 45 -6.20 -7.36 4.22
N LYS A 46 -6.19 -7.50 2.90
CA LYS A 46 -5.29 -8.46 2.22
C LYS A 46 -3.81 -8.07 2.35
N PRO A 47 -3.37 -6.85 1.97
CA PRO A 47 -1.99 -6.42 2.16
C PRO A 47 -1.54 -6.45 3.62
N TRP A 48 -2.46 -6.12 4.54
CA TRP A 48 -2.19 -6.21 5.97
C TRP A 48 -1.84 -7.61 6.46
N LEU A 49 -2.59 -8.63 6.05
CA LEU A 49 -2.32 -10.00 6.46
C LEU A 49 -1.00 -10.51 5.86
N GLN A 50 -0.67 -10.05 4.66
CA GLN A 50 0.52 -10.49 3.93
C GLN A 50 1.81 -9.80 4.42
N CYS A 51 1.74 -8.60 5.00
CA CYS A 51 2.92 -7.87 5.48
C CYS A 51 3.55 -8.45 6.76
N ILE A 52 3.02 -9.58 7.28
CA ILE A 52 3.68 -10.39 8.30
C ILE A 52 4.89 -11.14 7.71
N LEU A 53 4.83 -11.48 6.42
CA LEU A 53 5.93 -12.11 5.71
C LEU A 53 6.84 -11.03 5.11
N ALA A 54 8.07 -10.93 5.61
CA ALA A 54 9.02 -9.92 5.17
C ALA A 54 9.29 -9.97 3.65
N VAL A 55 9.37 -11.18 3.08
CA VAL A 55 9.56 -11.38 1.63
C VAL A 55 8.42 -10.82 0.77
N LYS A 56 7.21 -10.76 1.33
CA LYS A 56 6.03 -10.23 0.62
C LYS A 56 5.87 -8.73 0.76
N ALA A 57 6.42 -8.14 1.82
CA ALA A 57 6.17 -6.74 2.15
C ALA A 57 6.48 -5.76 1.00
N PRO A 58 7.64 -5.83 0.31
CA PRO A 58 7.98 -4.88 -0.75
C PRO A 58 6.98 -4.91 -1.91
N TYR A 59 6.68 -6.10 -2.43
CA TYR A 59 5.78 -6.26 -3.57
C TYR A 59 4.33 -5.91 -3.20
N LYS A 60 3.87 -6.33 -2.01
CA LYS A 60 2.48 -6.09 -1.57
C LYS A 60 2.21 -4.62 -1.27
N ASP A 61 3.17 -3.89 -0.74
CA ASP A 61 2.99 -2.46 -0.50
C ASP A 61 2.88 -1.67 -1.82
N LEU A 62 3.65 -2.05 -2.85
CA LEU A 62 3.50 -1.49 -4.20
C LEU A 62 2.16 -1.88 -4.85
N CYS A 63 1.72 -3.12 -4.67
CA CYS A 63 0.40 -3.57 -5.12
C CYS A 63 -0.74 -2.82 -4.42
N LEU A 64 -0.59 -2.50 -3.14
CA LEU A 64 -1.55 -1.69 -2.38
C LEU A 64 -1.67 -0.29 -2.98
N LEU A 65 -0.56 0.37 -3.34
CA LEU A 65 -0.62 1.67 -4.02
C LEU A 65 -1.36 1.59 -5.37
N LYS A 66 -1.09 0.56 -6.18
CA LYS A 66 -1.82 0.32 -7.44
C LYS A 66 -3.31 0.11 -7.21
N SER A 67 -3.67 -0.67 -6.19
CA SER A 67 -5.07 -0.93 -5.82
C SER A 67 -5.79 0.33 -5.34
N LEU A 68 -5.11 1.17 -4.56
CA LEU A 68 -5.62 2.47 -4.12
C LEU A 68 -5.91 3.40 -5.29
N LYS A 69 -5.04 3.45 -6.28
CA LYS A 69 -5.25 4.26 -7.48
C LYS A 69 -6.45 3.77 -8.29
N ALA A 70 -6.59 2.45 -8.46
CA ALA A 70 -7.78 1.88 -9.10
C ALA A 70 -9.07 2.17 -8.33
N TYR A 71 -8.98 2.24 -6.99
CA TYR A 71 -10.11 2.54 -6.11
C TYR A 71 -10.60 4.00 -6.19
N GLU A 72 -9.84 4.92 -6.80
CA GLU A 72 -10.30 6.29 -7.09
C GLU A 72 -11.59 6.32 -7.91
N ASN A 73 -11.84 5.28 -8.71
CA ASN A 73 -13.08 5.12 -9.49
C ASN A 73 -14.30 4.75 -8.63
N VAL A 74 -14.10 4.25 -7.42
CA VAL A 74 -15.16 3.82 -6.49
C VAL A 74 -15.43 4.89 -5.44
N ASN A 75 -14.39 5.54 -4.93
CA ASN A 75 -14.49 6.61 -3.95
C ASN A 75 -13.42 7.66 -4.24
N GLU A 76 -13.78 8.94 -4.30
CA GLU A 76 -12.82 9.99 -4.65
C GLU A 76 -11.87 10.35 -3.50
N SER A 77 -12.36 10.35 -2.27
CA SER A 77 -11.68 10.96 -1.12
C SER A 77 -10.77 9.98 -0.38
N ILE A 78 -11.28 8.78 -0.09
CA ILE A 78 -10.58 7.76 0.69
C ILE A 78 -9.24 7.34 0.07
N PRO A 79 -9.15 7.01 -1.23
CA PRO A 79 -7.88 6.59 -1.82
C PRO A 79 -6.85 7.72 -1.85
N LYS A 80 -7.24 8.97 -2.08
CA LYS A 80 -6.32 10.12 -2.02
C LYS A 80 -5.68 10.26 -0.63
N ALA A 81 -6.51 10.24 0.42
CA ALA A 81 -6.03 10.30 1.80
C ALA A 81 -5.17 9.08 2.18
N SER A 82 -5.56 7.90 1.70
CA SER A 82 -4.85 6.65 1.96
C SER A 82 -3.51 6.59 1.25
N LEU A 83 -3.44 6.95 -0.03
CA LEU A 83 -2.20 7.03 -0.82
C LEU A 83 -1.19 7.93 -0.13
N GLN A 84 -1.61 9.12 0.32
CA GLN A 84 -0.75 10.04 1.05
C GLN A 84 -0.17 9.40 2.32
N LYS A 85 -1.00 8.64 3.06
CA LYS A 85 -0.56 7.97 4.30
C LYS A 85 0.35 6.77 4.03
N PHE A 86 -0.03 5.88 3.12
CA PHE A 86 0.77 4.69 2.81
C PHE A 86 2.12 5.04 2.18
N SER A 87 2.18 6.11 1.38
CA SER A 87 3.44 6.61 0.83
C SER A 87 4.46 6.99 1.91
N GLN A 88 4.01 7.53 3.04
CA GLN A 88 4.87 7.85 4.19
C GLN A 88 5.37 6.60 4.93
N HIS A 89 4.72 5.46 4.73
CA HIS A 89 5.09 4.18 5.32
C HIS A 89 6.07 3.37 4.48
N LEU A 90 6.40 3.82 3.27
CA LEU A 90 7.36 3.16 2.37
C LEU A 90 8.83 3.52 2.65
N TRP A 91 9.10 4.24 3.74
CA TRP A 91 10.46 4.65 4.12
C TRP A 91 11.44 3.49 4.29
N TYR A 92 10.93 2.27 4.55
CA TYR A 92 11.72 1.06 4.70
C TYR A 92 12.09 0.41 3.36
N LEU A 93 11.42 0.80 2.26
CA LEU A 93 11.64 0.25 0.93
C LEU A 93 12.89 0.90 0.35
N THR A 94 13.98 0.14 0.38
CA THR A 94 15.30 0.46 -0.20
C THR A 94 15.66 -0.66 -1.17
N ASP A 95 16.74 -0.52 -1.93
CA ASP A 95 17.19 -1.57 -2.85
C ASP A 95 17.45 -2.89 -2.11
N GLU A 96 18.03 -2.85 -0.91
CA GLU A 96 18.30 -4.02 -0.08
C GLU A 96 17.03 -4.72 0.42
N THR A 97 16.01 -3.96 0.80
CA THR A 97 14.74 -4.55 1.25
C THR A 97 13.87 -4.98 0.07
N ALA A 98 13.98 -4.32 -1.08
CA ALA A 98 13.31 -4.71 -2.32
C ALA A 98 13.77 -6.08 -2.82
N VAL A 99 15.05 -6.43 -2.65
CA VAL A 99 15.60 -7.76 -2.96
C VAL A 99 14.83 -8.90 -2.29
N LEU A 100 14.20 -8.67 -1.13
CA LEU A 100 13.38 -9.68 -0.46
C LEU A 100 12.21 -10.16 -1.33
N ALA A 101 11.71 -9.33 -2.24
CA ALA A 101 10.64 -9.69 -3.17
C ALA A 101 11.07 -10.70 -4.24
N LEU A 102 12.38 -10.95 -4.44
CA LEU A 102 12.85 -12.07 -5.27
C LEU A 102 12.36 -13.43 -4.73
N PHE A 103 12.12 -13.51 -3.42
CA PHE A 103 11.60 -14.69 -2.73
C PHE A 103 10.07 -14.68 -2.56
N ASP A 104 9.36 -13.69 -3.09
CA ASP A 104 7.89 -13.72 -3.12
C ASP A 104 7.44 -14.52 -4.34
N ASP A 105 6.68 -15.59 -4.12
CA ASP A 105 6.10 -16.42 -5.18
C ASP A 105 5.04 -15.67 -6.00
N ASP A 106 4.50 -14.56 -5.46
CA ASP A 106 3.53 -13.73 -6.17
C ASP A 106 4.19 -12.77 -7.18
N VAL A 107 5.52 -12.68 -7.21
CA VAL A 107 6.27 -11.84 -8.16
C VAL A 107 6.63 -12.68 -9.39
N ASP A 108 6.24 -12.18 -10.57
CA ASP A 108 6.51 -12.84 -11.85
C ASP A 108 8.02 -12.94 -12.13
N GLU A 109 8.45 -14.03 -12.76
CA GLU A 109 9.86 -14.28 -13.07
C GLU A 109 10.47 -13.16 -13.92
N LYS A 110 9.71 -12.58 -14.85
CA LYS A 110 10.17 -11.45 -15.66
C LYS A 110 10.46 -10.21 -14.80
N ILE A 111 9.66 -9.99 -13.77
CA ILE A 111 9.88 -8.89 -12.81
C ILE A 111 11.14 -9.17 -12.00
N LYS A 112 11.32 -10.41 -11.51
CA LYS A 112 12.54 -10.81 -10.78
C LYS A 112 13.81 -10.61 -11.60
N LEU A 113 13.79 -11.00 -12.88
CA LEU A 113 14.93 -10.80 -13.79
C LEU A 113 15.27 -9.33 -13.99
N LYS A 114 14.25 -8.47 -14.16
CA LYS A 114 14.45 -7.02 -14.23
C LYS A 114 15.07 -6.47 -12.94
N MET A 115 14.54 -6.85 -11.77
CA MET A 115 15.09 -6.43 -10.47
C MET A 115 16.58 -6.77 -10.35
N VAL A 116 16.97 -8.00 -10.73
CA VAL A 116 18.39 -8.43 -10.71
C VAL A 116 19.24 -7.63 -11.70
N ALA A 117 18.74 -7.37 -12.90
CA ALA A 117 19.47 -6.58 -13.90
C ALA A 117 19.75 -5.15 -13.40
N SER A 118 18.79 -4.55 -12.69
CA SER A 118 18.91 -3.19 -12.17
C SER A 118 19.90 -3.05 -11.02
N LEU A 119 20.02 -4.09 -10.18
CA LEU A 119 21.06 -4.15 -9.15
C LEU A 119 22.48 -4.15 -9.72
N HIS A 120 22.67 -4.71 -10.93
CA HIS A 120 23.99 -4.73 -11.58
C HIS A 120 24.40 -3.40 -12.20
N ILE A 121 23.44 -2.50 -12.47
CA ILE A 121 23.69 -1.20 -13.10
C ILE A 121 24.15 -0.17 -12.05
N GLU A 122 23.72 -0.32 -10.79
CA GLU A 122 24.15 0.54 -9.71
C GLU A 122 25.46 0.02 -9.08
N ASN A 123 26.60 0.61 -9.44
CA ASN A 123 27.78 0.56 -8.58
C ASN A 123 27.37 1.08 -7.21
N PHE A 124 27.37 0.23 -6.18
CA PHE A 124 26.97 0.53 -4.79
C PHE A 124 27.49 1.89 -4.31
N SER A 125 26.71 2.93 -4.58
CA SER A 125 26.93 4.25 -4.01
C SER A 125 26.62 4.08 -2.52
N THR A 126 27.55 4.46 -1.66
CA THR A 126 27.52 4.23 -0.19
C THR A 126 26.39 4.95 0.57
N HIS A 127 25.34 5.39 -0.12
CA HIS A 127 24.18 6.05 0.46
C HIS A 127 22.91 5.23 0.21
N GLU A 128 22.28 4.76 1.29
CA GLU A 128 20.96 4.12 1.29
C GLU A 128 19.94 5.03 0.57
N LYS A 129 19.56 4.67 -0.66
CA LYS A 129 18.48 5.36 -1.38
C LYS A 129 17.14 4.84 -0.85
N ARG A 130 16.43 5.68 -0.10
CA ARG A 130 15.06 5.38 0.34
C ARG A 130 14.08 5.69 -0.78
N TYR A 131 13.10 4.81 -0.96
CA TYR A 131 11.99 5.11 -1.86
C TYR A 131 11.10 6.22 -1.26
N ILE A 132 10.97 7.32 -2.01
CA ILE A 132 10.08 8.43 -1.68
C ILE A 132 9.24 8.70 -2.94
N PRO A 133 7.95 8.30 -2.95
CA PRO A 133 7.11 8.53 -4.11
C PRO A 133 6.96 10.01 -4.41
N SER A 134 7.17 10.42 -5.66
CA SER A 134 6.91 11.79 -6.07
C SER A 134 5.40 12.07 -6.15
N LYS A 135 5.01 13.36 -6.05
CA LYS A 135 3.60 13.76 -6.21
C LYS A 135 3.08 13.44 -7.62
N ALA A 136 3.96 13.42 -8.62
CA ALA A 136 3.63 13.06 -9.99
C ALA A 136 3.31 11.57 -10.12
N GLU A 137 4.15 10.70 -9.54
CA GLU A 137 3.91 9.24 -9.50
C GLU A 137 2.55 8.95 -8.87
N LEU A 138 2.24 9.54 -7.71
CA LEU A 138 0.98 9.34 -7.01
C LEU A 138 -0.26 9.86 -7.78
N CYS A 139 -0.07 10.86 -8.65
CA CYS A 139 -1.15 11.49 -9.42
C CYS A 139 -1.36 10.80 -10.79
N GLY A 140 -0.29 10.30 -11.38
CA GLY A 140 -0.27 9.66 -12.70
C GLY A 140 -0.85 8.25 -12.72
N SER A 141 -1.00 7.72 -13.93
CA SER A 141 -1.26 6.30 -14.15
C SER A 141 -0.08 5.51 -13.60
N LEU A 142 -0.17 4.98 -12.37
CA LEU A 142 0.80 4.09 -11.71
C LEU A 142 1.13 2.80 -12.51
N HIS A 143 0.69 2.73 -13.77
CA HIS A 143 0.92 1.63 -14.68
C HIS A 143 2.27 1.70 -15.42
N VAL A 144 2.88 2.90 -15.55
CA VAL A 144 4.09 3.07 -16.37
C VAL A 144 5.34 3.37 -15.54
N GLU A 145 5.24 4.07 -14.40
CA GLU A 145 6.42 4.53 -13.65
C GLU A 145 6.99 3.53 -12.63
N PHE A 146 6.19 2.60 -12.10
CA PHE A 146 6.73 1.55 -11.22
C PHE A 146 7.55 0.50 -11.93
N ASP A 147 7.35 0.35 -13.25
CA ASP A 147 8.21 -0.47 -14.10
C ASP A 147 9.60 0.14 -14.32
N THR A 148 9.82 1.36 -13.81
CA THR A 148 11.03 2.17 -14.06
C THR A 148 11.69 2.71 -12.78
N LEU A 149 10.96 2.80 -11.65
CA LEU A 149 11.45 3.48 -10.42
C LEU A 149 11.94 2.55 -9.31
N ILE A 150 11.70 1.24 -9.40
CA ILE A 150 12.38 0.19 -8.58
C ILE A 150 12.77 -1.02 -9.48
N LEU A 151 12.71 -0.83 -10.81
CA LEU A 151 13.05 -1.82 -11.84
C LEU A 151 14.09 -1.20 -12.76
#